data_AF-X1H219-F1
#
_entry.id   AF-X1H219-F1
#
_cell.length_a   1.000
_cell.length_b   1.000
_cell.length_c   1.000
_cell.angle_alpha   90.00
_cell.angle_beta   90.00
_cell.angle_gamma   90.00
#
_symmetry.space_group_name_H-M   'P 1'
#
loop_
_entity.id
_entity.type
_entity.pdbx_description
1 polymer ?
#
loop_
_entity_poly.entity_id
_entity_poly.type
_entity_poly.pdbx_seq_one_letter_code
_entity_poly.pdbx_strand_id
1 'polypeptide(L)'
;TPYKAPGGWAEFPAYAFDRGNVRIYASPDKYADAGPLIGSDPQETRGVVEYDLDFPQDGEYALQVKYAAAEVRPVEVFIDDRSMGKTCLDVTFGSAPFEIPVRFSWDSSSAIKKWEGLNRWGRLRKMKITKGKHTLKLTRNGPLPNLIKLRLSPGCGGPGSKIKHLDRVPPKDRSVFLPAGSVNVAALRLALEDMTATLGAEYPGGPQYLKRLAELEKKQQAAAGGTPEEKKKAEDALQALQREALLAHPALKFDKLLFVKRTPFAFNTYQTARP
;
A
#
# COMPACT_ATOMS: atom_id res chain seq x y z
N THR A 1 -9.55 13.22 -0.08
CA THR A 1 -9.46 13.67 1.33
C THR A 1 -9.72 12.48 2.23
N PRO A 2 -8.99 12.31 3.34
CA PRO A 2 -9.77 12.45 4.56
C PRO A 2 -8.98 13.24 5.58
N TYR A 3 -9.46 14.45 5.84
CA TYR A 3 -9.09 15.14 7.04
C TYR A 3 -10.29 15.95 7.48
N LYS A 4 -11.02 15.44 8.48
CA LYS A 4 -12.01 16.22 9.21
C LYS A 4 -11.94 15.88 10.69
N ALA A 5 -11.33 16.79 11.44
CA ALA A 5 -11.61 17.01 12.86
C ALA A 5 -12.35 18.36 12.96
N PRO A 6 -13.33 18.53 13.86
CA PRO A 6 -13.37 17.97 15.21
C PRO A 6 -14.46 16.89 15.46
N GLY A 7 -14.19 16.00 16.43
CA GLY A 7 -15.19 15.09 17.06
C GLY A 7 -15.04 13.58 16.82
N GLY A 8 -14.02 13.11 16.08
CA GLY A 8 -13.88 11.69 15.72
C GLY A 8 -12.45 11.22 15.51
N TRP A 9 -12.28 10.09 14.81
CA TRP A 9 -10.98 9.54 14.42
C TRP A 9 -10.50 10.16 13.10
N ALA A 10 -9.25 10.65 13.07
CA ALA A 10 -8.56 10.94 11.81
C ALA A 10 -7.74 9.72 11.40
N GLU A 11 -7.92 9.21 10.18
CA GLU A 11 -7.22 8.04 9.66
C GLU A 11 -6.28 8.42 8.50
N PHE A 12 -5.11 7.79 8.46
CA PHE A 12 -4.17 7.92 7.34
C PHE A 12 -3.46 6.59 7.08
N PRO A 13 -3.07 6.33 5.82
CA PRO A 13 -2.35 5.12 5.46
C PRO A 13 -0.94 5.11 6.04
N ALA A 14 -0.47 3.93 6.45
CA ALA A 14 0.88 3.78 7.01
C ALA A 14 1.97 4.11 5.98
N TYR A 15 1.71 3.91 4.68
CA TYR A 15 2.64 4.25 3.59
C TYR A 15 2.82 5.75 3.34
N ALA A 16 2.03 6.63 3.99
CA ALA A 16 2.17 8.09 3.87
C ALA A 16 3.20 8.67 4.84
N PHE A 17 4.19 7.87 5.28
CA PHE A 17 5.21 8.30 6.22
C PHE A 17 6.15 9.39 5.66
N ASP A 18 6.72 10.18 6.55
CA ASP A 18 7.64 11.27 6.24
C ASP A 18 9.06 10.76 6.09
N ARG A 19 9.50 9.91 7.01
CA ARG A 19 10.87 9.39 7.07
C ARG A 19 10.93 8.01 7.74
N GLY A 20 12.03 7.29 7.51
CA GLY A 20 12.24 5.93 8.01
C GLY A 20 12.90 5.00 6.99
N ASN A 21 13.21 3.78 7.46
CA ASN A 21 13.87 2.72 6.68
C ASN A 21 12.92 1.57 6.31
N VAL A 22 11.61 1.79 6.42
CA VAL A 22 10.60 0.81 5.98
C VAL A 22 10.48 0.76 4.46
N ARG A 23 10.00 -0.39 3.97
CA ARG A 23 9.58 -0.58 2.58
C ARG A 23 8.08 -0.48 2.44
N ILE A 24 7.62 -0.06 1.26
CA ILE A 24 6.21 -0.10 0.88
C ILE A 24 5.97 -1.37 0.08
N TYR A 25 5.05 -2.21 0.54
CA TYR A 25 4.62 -3.42 -0.14
C TYR A 25 3.22 -3.20 -0.71
N ALA A 26 3.13 -3.11 -2.03
CA ALA A 26 1.89 -2.87 -2.77
C ALA A 26 1.38 -4.11 -3.52
N SER A 27 2.20 -5.15 -3.68
CA SER A 27 1.76 -6.43 -4.21
C SER A 27 1.01 -7.22 -3.12
N PRO A 28 -0.24 -7.68 -3.39
CA PRO A 28 -1.01 -8.48 -2.43
C PRO A 28 -0.39 -9.87 -2.19
N ASP A 29 0.44 -10.37 -3.11
CA ASP A 29 0.95 -11.73 -3.07
C ASP A 29 2.25 -11.90 -2.26
N LYS A 30 2.83 -10.81 -1.74
CA LYS A 30 4.21 -10.85 -1.20
C LYS A 30 4.29 -11.08 0.31
N TYR A 31 3.47 -10.40 1.11
CA TYR A 31 3.57 -10.43 2.58
C TYR A 31 2.23 -10.38 3.30
N ALA A 32 1.26 -9.72 2.71
CA ALA A 32 -0.12 -9.67 3.17
C ALA A 32 -0.97 -9.19 1.98
N ASP A 33 -2.06 -9.89 1.72
CA ASP A 33 -3.07 -9.53 0.73
C ASP A 33 -3.90 -8.29 1.13
N ALA A 34 -3.70 -7.74 2.34
CA ALA A 34 -4.29 -6.50 2.82
C ALA A 34 -3.56 -5.21 2.37
N GLY A 35 -2.74 -5.29 1.31
CA GLY A 35 -1.95 -4.17 0.79
C GLY A 35 -2.78 -3.00 0.23
N PRO A 36 -2.17 -1.81 0.06
CA PRO A 36 -0.76 -1.50 0.28
C PRO A 36 -0.43 -1.24 1.75
N LEU A 37 0.76 -1.67 2.17
CA LEU A 37 1.24 -1.64 3.56
C LEU A 37 2.72 -1.25 3.63
N ILE A 38 3.22 -0.98 4.83
CA ILE A 38 4.66 -0.87 5.09
C ILE A 38 5.13 -2.01 5.99
N GLY A 39 6.38 -2.44 5.78
CA GLY A 39 7.04 -3.43 6.63
C GLY A 39 8.54 -3.20 6.63
N SER A 40 9.25 -3.99 7.43
CA SER A 40 10.71 -3.92 7.47
C SER A 40 11.34 -4.30 6.14
N ASP A 41 12.46 -3.66 5.85
CA ASP A 41 13.44 -4.18 4.91
C ASP A 41 14.07 -5.44 5.52
N PRO A 42 14.11 -6.60 4.82
CA PRO A 42 14.79 -7.79 5.32
C PRO A 42 16.28 -7.59 5.64
N GLN A 43 16.91 -6.55 5.07
CA GLN A 43 18.31 -6.21 5.32
C GLN A 43 18.52 -5.34 6.57
N GLU A 44 17.44 -4.80 7.15
CA GLU A 44 17.50 -3.89 8.30
C GLU A 44 17.21 -4.63 9.60
N THR A 45 18.08 -4.44 10.58
CA THR A 45 17.92 -5.05 11.92
C THR A 45 17.00 -4.25 12.83
N ARG A 46 16.64 -3.02 12.45
CA ARG A 46 15.72 -2.16 13.21
C ARG A 46 14.75 -1.48 12.24
N GLY A 47 13.45 -1.62 12.48
CA GLY A 47 12.45 -0.84 11.74
C GLY A 47 12.16 0.51 12.41
N VAL A 48 12.15 1.57 11.61
CA VAL A 48 11.76 2.93 12.03
C VAL A 48 10.88 3.56 10.96
N VAL A 49 9.75 4.13 11.38
CA VAL A 49 8.89 4.96 10.55
C VAL A 49 8.36 6.14 11.33
N GLU A 50 8.34 7.32 10.72
CA GLU A 50 7.94 8.57 11.35
C GLU A 50 6.95 9.37 10.51
N TYR A 51 6.06 10.07 11.21
CA TYR A 51 5.00 10.90 10.65
C TYR A 51 5.01 12.27 11.31
N ASP A 52 4.95 13.33 10.51
CA ASP A 52 4.75 14.70 10.95
C ASP A 52 3.24 14.98 11.07
N LEU A 53 2.80 15.30 12.28
CA LEU A 53 1.41 15.50 12.64
C LEU A 53 1.21 16.93 13.18
N ASP A 54 0.03 17.51 12.98
CA ASP A 54 -0.32 18.85 13.44
C ASP A 54 -1.54 18.81 14.37
N PHE A 55 -1.32 18.83 15.68
CA PHE A 55 -2.37 18.67 16.68
C PHE A 55 -3.14 20.00 16.87
N PRO A 56 -4.47 20.04 16.66
CA PRO A 56 -5.22 21.30 16.62
C PRO A 56 -5.41 21.96 17.99
N GLN A 57 -5.27 21.19 19.07
CA GLN A 57 -5.48 21.64 20.44
C GLN A 57 -4.64 20.84 21.42
N ASP A 58 -4.40 21.43 22.59
CA ASP A 58 -3.90 20.68 23.74
C ASP A 58 -4.95 19.65 24.16
N GLY A 59 -4.51 18.44 24.51
CA GLY A 59 -5.42 17.46 25.06
C GLY A 59 -4.89 16.05 25.10
N GLU A 60 -5.83 15.13 25.35
CA GLU A 60 -5.57 13.70 25.38
C GLU A 60 -5.93 13.06 24.04
N TYR A 61 -4.96 12.39 23.42
CA TYR A 61 -5.10 11.73 22.13
C TYR A 61 -4.88 10.22 22.27
N ALA A 62 -5.70 9.41 21.61
CA ALA A 62 -5.53 7.97 21.52
C ALA A 62 -5.05 7.59 20.12
N LEU A 63 -4.00 6.76 20.05
CA LEU A 63 -3.49 6.17 18.80
C LEU A 63 -4.00 4.74 18.66
N GLN A 64 -4.45 4.39 17.45
CA GLN A 64 -4.65 3.00 17.06
C GLN A 64 -3.98 2.71 15.72
N VAL A 65 -3.54 1.47 15.57
CA VAL A 65 -2.80 0.98 14.43
C VAL A 65 -3.52 -0.25 13.88
N LYS A 66 -3.64 -0.31 12.56
CA LYS A 66 -4.14 -1.45 11.82
C LYS A 66 -2.95 -2.12 11.14
N TYR A 67 -2.70 -3.39 11.43
CA TYR A 67 -1.50 -4.10 10.98
C TYR A 67 -1.75 -5.59 10.75
N ALA A 68 -0.84 -6.24 10.03
CA ALA A 68 -0.75 -7.68 9.86
C ALA A 68 0.51 -8.22 10.57
N ALA A 69 0.36 -9.20 11.45
CA ALA A 69 1.48 -9.97 12.00
C ALA A 69 1.08 -11.43 12.26
N ALA A 70 1.92 -12.36 11.80
CA ALA A 70 1.82 -13.80 12.09
C ALA A 70 2.46 -14.17 13.45
N GLU A 71 3.19 -13.23 14.06
CA GLU A 71 3.84 -13.36 15.35
C GLU A 71 3.73 -12.04 16.12
N VAL A 72 3.90 -12.07 17.45
CA VAL A 72 3.84 -10.87 18.28
C VAL A 72 5.03 -9.96 17.96
N ARG A 73 4.76 -8.76 17.43
CA ARG A 73 5.79 -7.78 17.05
C ARG A 73 5.54 -6.42 17.73
N PRO A 74 5.86 -6.28 19.04
CA PRO A 74 5.62 -5.06 19.79
C PRO A 74 6.36 -3.87 19.17
N VAL A 75 5.62 -2.81 18.84
CA VAL A 75 6.15 -1.57 18.30
C VAL A 75 6.17 -0.52 19.39
N GLU A 76 7.34 0.10 19.59
CA GLU A 76 7.51 1.24 20.48
C GLU A 76 7.04 2.51 19.79
N VAL A 77 6.27 3.30 20.53
CA VAL A 77 5.66 4.55 20.05
C VAL A 77 6.29 5.72 20.77
N PHE A 78 6.68 6.75 20.02
CA PHE A 78 7.22 8.00 20.54
C PHE A 78 6.50 9.20 19.95
N ILE A 79 6.32 10.25 20.75
CA ILE A 79 5.98 11.60 20.29
C ILE A 79 7.11 12.52 20.73
N ASP A 80 7.78 13.18 19.76
CA ASP A 80 8.96 14.03 19.99
C ASP A 80 10.00 13.38 20.92
N ASP A 81 10.41 12.16 20.56
CA ASP A 81 11.36 11.33 21.31
C ASP A 81 10.93 10.92 22.73
N ARG A 82 9.74 11.31 23.18
CA ARG A 82 9.17 10.84 24.42
C ARG A 82 8.40 9.54 24.21
N SER A 83 8.75 8.49 24.96
CA SER A 83 8.08 7.19 24.87
C SER A 83 6.61 7.28 25.32
N MET A 84 5.72 6.80 24.44
CA MET A 84 4.28 6.67 24.67
C MET A 84 3.87 5.23 24.99
N GLY A 85 4.79 4.27 24.97
CA GLY A 85 4.51 2.86 25.27
C GLY A 85 4.55 2.00 24.01
N LYS A 86 3.82 0.88 24.02
CA LYS A 86 3.85 -0.12 22.95
C LYS A 86 2.46 -0.38 22.35
N THR A 87 2.46 -0.81 21.10
CA THR A 87 1.30 -1.31 20.34
C THR A 87 1.73 -2.52 19.50
N CYS A 88 0.81 -3.09 18.72
CA CYS A 88 1.04 -4.32 17.94
C CYS A 88 1.47 -5.51 18.81
N LEU A 89 0.72 -5.73 19.89
CA LEU A 89 1.04 -6.67 20.96
C LEU A 89 0.40 -8.04 20.76
N ASP A 90 -0.36 -8.24 19.68
CA ASP A 90 -1.02 -9.50 19.37
C ASP A 90 -0.71 -10.00 17.94
N VAL A 91 -1.03 -11.27 17.70
CA VAL A 91 -1.06 -11.89 16.37
C VAL A 91 -2.38 -11.53 15.70
N THR A 92 -2.34 -11.15 14.43
CA THR A 92 -3.54 -10.70 13.70
C THR A 92 -3.97 -11.64 12.58
N PHE A 93 -3.08 -12.51 12.09
CA PHE A 93 -3.41 -13.55 11.10
C PHE A 93 -2.63 -14.84 11.40
N GLY A 94 -3.16 -15.97 10.92
CA GLY A 94 -2.79 -17.31 11.41
C GLY A 94 -1.73 -18.04 10.61
N SER A 95 -1.29 -19.15 11.20
CA SER A 95 -0.48 -20.19 10.57
C SER A 95 -1.29 -21.00 9.55
N ALA A 96 -0.59 -21.89 8.83
CA ALA A 96 -1.16 -22.69 7.75
C ALA A 96 -2.47 -23.40 8.15
N PRO A 97 -3.42 -23.61 7.20
CA PRO A 97 -4.71 -24.27 7.45
C PRO A 97 -4.61 -25.70 8.01
N PHE A 98 -3.39 -26.23 8.17
CA PHE A 98 -3.09 -27.56 8.70
C PHE A 98 -2.68 -27.57 10.18
N GLU A 99 -2.56 -26.42 10.86
CA GLU A 99 -2.35 -26.36 12.31
C GLU A 99 -3.69 -26.40 13.08
N ILE A 100 -3.82 -27.32 14.05
CA ILE A 100 -5.01 -27.44 14.91
C ILE A 100 -4.65 -27.05 16.35
N PRO A 101 -5.39 -26.12 17.00
CA PRO A 101 -6.54 -25.39 16.47
C PRO A 101 -6.15 -24.19 15.59
N VAL A 102 -6.87 -23.99 14.48
CA VAL A 102 -6.75 -22.79 13.65
C VAL A 102 -7.25 -21.58 14.46
N ARG A 103 -6.34 -20.71 14.90
CA ARG A 103 -6.69 -19.54 15.74
C ARG A 103 -7.11 -18.30 14.95
N PHE A 104 -6.70 -18.16 13.69
CA PHE A 104 -6.91 -16.97 12.86
C PHE A 104 -7.05 -17.36 11.38
N SER A 105 -7.66 -16.48 10.56
CA SER A 105 -7.73 -16.71 9.11
C SER A 105 -6.36 -16.58 8.44
N TRP A 106 -6.21 -17.29 7.32
CA TRP A 106 -4.98 -17.37 6.54
C TRP A 106 -4.74 -16.12 5.68
N ASP A 107 -5.82 -15.51 5.19
CA ASP A 107 -5.76 -14.32 4.38
C ASP A 107 -5.81 -13.06 5.28
N SER A 108 -4.76 -12.26 5.20
CA SER A 108 -4.60 -11.04 5.99
C SER A 108 -5.70 -10.01 5.65
N SER A 109 -6.28 -10.03 4.45
CA SER A 109 -7.38 -9.14 4.07
C SER A 109 -8.67 -9.42 4.87
N SER A 110 -8.97 -10.68 5.19
CA SER A 110 -10.09 -11.03 6.08
C SER A 110 -9.73 -10.94 7.57
N ALA A 111 -8.47 -11.19 7.94
CA ALA A 111 -8.00 -11.24 9.33
C ALA A 111 -7.86 -9.84 9.95
N ILE A 112 -7.49 -8.85 9.15
CA ILE A 112 -7.21 -7.48 9.61
C ILE A 112 -8.51 -6.66 9.65
N LYS A 113 -9.41 -7.07 10.54
CA LYS A 113 -10.64 -6.32 10.88
C LYS A 113 -10.51 -5.48 12.15
N LYS A 114 -9.47 -5.71 12.95
CA LYS A 114 -9.30 -5.09 14.27
C LYS A 114 -8.28 -3.95 14.23
N TRP A 115 -8.58 -2.90 14.98
CA TRP A 115 -7.65 -1.83 15.31
C TRP A 115 -7.05 -2.14 16.67
N GLU A 116 -5.72 -2.13 16.78
CA GLU A 116 -5.07 -2.23 18.08
C GLU A 116 -4.67 -0.84 18.56
N GLY A 117 -5.02 -0.54 19.80
CA GLY A 117 -4.56 0.68 20.46
C GLY A 117 -3.14 0.59 20.98
N LEU A 118 -2.56 1.76 21.22
CA LEU A 118 -1.50 1.86 22.20
C LEU A 118 -2.05 1.37 23.55
N ASN A 119 -1.55 0.23 24.02
CA ASN A 119 -2.14 -0.47 25.15
C ASN A 119 -1.22 -0.43 26.38
N ARG A 120 -1.84 -0.42 27.55
CA ARG A 120 -1.18 -0.70 28.83
C ARG A 120 -2.15 -1.54 29.64
N TRP A 121 -1.81 -2.78 29.94
CA TRP A 121 -2.66 -3.69 30.73
C TRP A 121 -4.09 -3.84 30.17
N GLY A 122 -4.21 -3.98 28.84
CA GLY A 122 -5.52 -4.19 28.18
C GLY A 122 -6.39 -2.94 28.05
N ARG A 123 -5.90 -1.74 28.39
CA ARG A 123 -6.63 -0.47 28.20
C ARG A 123 -5.95 0.40 27.16
N LEU A 124 -6.76 1.06 26.32
CA LEU A 124 -6.30 2.08 25.39
C LEU A 124 -5.71 3.25 26.19
N ARG A 125 -4.42 3.52 26.03
CA ARG A 125 -3.75 4.63 26.69
C ARG A 125 -3.93 5.91 25.87
N LYS A 126 -4.28 6.98 26.57
CA LYS A 126 -4.28 8.33 26.02
C LYS A 126 -2.93 9.00 26.25
N MET A 127 -2.50 9.80 25.29
CA MET A 127 -1.26 10.56 25.26
C MET A 127 -1.61 12.03 25.46
N LYS A 128 -0.95 12.71 26.40
CA LYS A 128 -1.08 14.16 26.55
C LYS A 128 -0.19 14.82 25.51
N ILE A 129 -0.79 15.56 24.58
CA ILE A 129 -0.10 16.20 23.46
C ILE A 129 -0.53 17.67 23.44
N THR A 130 0.45 18.54 23.21
CA THR A 130 0.23 19.98 23.05
C THR A 130 -0.24 20.28 21.63
N LYS A 131 -0.83 21.46 21.44
CA LYS A 131 -1.17 21.99 20.13
C LYS A 131 0.10 22.23 19.32
N GLY A 132 0.04 21.92 18.03
CA GLY A 132 1.07 22.21 17.05
C GLY A 132 1.70 20.98 16.43
N LYS A 133 2.85 21.19 15.79
CA LYS A 133 3.55 20.15 15.03
C LYS A 133 4.31 19.21 15.96
N HIS A 134 4.13 17.92 15.75
CA HIS A 134 4.73 16.86 16.54
C HIS A 134 5.15 15.70 15.62
N THR A 135 6.21 14.99 16.01
CA THR A 135 6.68 13.79 15.31
C THR A 135 6.16 12.54 15.99
N LEU A 136 5.35 11.73 15.30
CA LEU A 136 5.03 10.37 15.70
C LEU A 136 6.06 9.40 15.13
N LYS A 137 6.78 8.69 16.00
CA LYS A 137 7.73 7.65 15.61
C LYS A 137 7.25 6.28 16.09
N LEU A 138 7.26 5.31 15.17
CA LEU A 138 7.06 3.90 15.43
C LEU A 138 8.37 3.16 15.17
N THR A 139 8.87 2.42 16.15
CA THR A 139 10.12 1.67 16.00
C THR A 139 10.10 0.34 16.72
N ARG A 140 10.91 -0.61 16.23
CA ARG A 140 11.13 -1.90 16.87
C ARG A 140 12.57 -2.36 16.61
N ASN A 141 13.21 -2.93 17.62
CA ASN A 141 14.47 -3.67 17.44
C ASN A 141 14.15 -5.03 16.81
N GLY A 142 14.42 -5.16 15.50
CA GLY A 142 14.00 -6.25 14.61
C GLY A 142 12.84 -5.86 13.67
N PRO A 143 12.25 -6.82 12.94
CA PRO A 143 11.23 -6.54 11.93
C PRO A 143 9.94 -5.95 12.51
N LEU A 144 9.42 -4.89 11.89
CA LEU A 144 8.09 -4.36 12.15
C LEU A 144 7.01 -5.37 11.72
N PRO A 145 5.81 -5.31 12.33
CA PRO A 145 4.62 -5.86 11.70
C PRO A 145 4.31 -5.13 10.39
N ASN A 146 3.46 -5.72 9.55
CA ASN A 146 3.02 -5.12 8.30
C ASN A 146 1.96 -4.05 8.61
N LEU A 147 2.37 -2.78 8.76
CA LEU A 147 1.49 -1.66 9.12
C LEU A 147 0.67 -1.18 7.91
N ILE A 148 -0.62 -0.99 8.10
CA ILE A 148 -1.56 -0.66 7.01
C ILE A 148 -2.13 0.75 7.18
N LYS A 149 -2.68 1.06 8.36
CA LYS A 149 -3.25 2.38 8.67
C LYS A 149 -3.02 2.76 10.11
N LEU A 150 -3.01 4.06 10.36
CA LEU A 150 -3.00 4.64 11.69
C LEU A 150 -4.23 5.52 11.84
N ARG A 151 -4.69 5.67 13.08
CA ARG A 151 -5.73 6.64 13.41
C ARG A 151 -5.55 7.27 14.79
N LEU A 152 -5.94 8.53 14.90
CA LEU A 152 -5.87 9.32 16.14
C LEU A 152 -7.23 9.91 16.51
N SER A 153 -7.57 9.89 17.80
CA SER A 153 -8.78 10.53 18.35
C SER A 153 -8.46 11.35 19.62
N PRO A 154 -8.87 12.63 19.72
CA PRO A 154 -9.46 13.42 18.64
C PRO A 154 -8.58 13.44 17.39
N GLY A 155 -9.15 13.67 16.22
CA GLY A 155 -8.33 13.83 15.03
C GLY A 155 -7.29 14.94 15.26
N CYS A 156 -6.01 14.63 15.11
CA CYS A 156 -4.99 15.64 14.80
C CYS A 156 -5.09 16.01 13.32
N GLY A 157 -4.13 16.79 12.79
CA GLY A 157 -3.56 17.01 11.43
C GLY A 157 -2.50 15.97 11.08
N GLY A 158 -2.38 15.50 9.83
CA GLY A 158 -1.51 14.36 9.51
C GLY A 158 -0.96 14.38 8.09
N PRO A 159 -0.11 13.39 7.74
CA PRO A 159 0.44 13.29 6.40
C PRO A 159 -0.71 13.17 5.41
N GLY A 160 -0.76 14.09 4.43
CA GLY A 160 -1.78 14.03 3.38
C GLY A 160 -1.74 12.71 2.62
N SER A 161 -2.72 12.46 1.74
CA SER A 161 -2.79 11.20 0.97
C SER A 161 -1.69 11.03 -0.10
N LYS A 162 -0.69 11.92 -0.15
CA LYS A 162 0.40 11.87 -1.11
C LYS A 162 1.41 10.80 -0.69
N ILE A 163 1.83 9.98 -1.63
CA ILE A 163 2.85 8.95 -1.41
C ILE A 163 4.21 9.59 -1.65
N LYS A 164 4.91 9.89 -0.57
CA LYS A 164 6.22 10.57 -0.62
C LYS A 164 7.32 9.67 -1.17
N HIS A 165 7.22 8.37 -0.91
CA HIS A 165 8.24 7.36 -1.22
C HIS A 165 7.81 6.40 -2.33
N LEU A 166 7.12 6.90 -3.36
CA LEU A 166 6.61 6.07 -4.47
C LEU A 166 7.76 5.44 -5.28
N ASP A 167 8.91 6.08 -5.29
CA ASP A 167 10.18 5.58 -5.85
C ASP A 167 10.61 4.25 -5.22
N ARG A 168 10.31 4.02 -3.93
CA ARG A 168 10.59 2.76 -3.23
C ARG A 168 9.66 1.61 -3.63
N VAL A 169 8.63 1.87 -4.42
CA VAL A 169 7.69 0.86 -4.92
C VAL A 169 8.14 0.43 -6.32
N PRO A 170 8.29 -0.88 -6.61
CA PRO A 170 8.56 -1.37 -7.96
C PRO A 170 7.50 -0.87 -8.95
N PRO A 171 7.87 -0.39 -10.16
CA PRO A 171 6.92 0.15 -11.13
C PRO A 171 5.68 -0.71 -11.36
N LYS A 172 5.84 -2.04 -11.49
CA LYS A 172 4.73 -2.99 -11.68
C LYS A 172 3.67 -2.97 -10.57
N ASP A 173 4.05 -2.61 -9.35
CA ASP A 173 3.18 -2.61 -8.18
C ASP A 173 2.55 -1.22 -7.92
N ARG A 174 2.93 -0.18 -8.67
CA ARG A 174 2.47 1.20 -8.45
C ARG A 174 1.00 1.43 -8.81
N SER A 175 0.39 0.54 -9.59
CA SER A 175 -0.99 0.67 -10.07
C SER A 175 -2.01 0.76 -8.92
N VAL A 176 -1.71 0.14 -7.77
CA VAL A 176 -2.56 0.17 -6.56
C VAL A 176 -2.74 1.59 -6.00
N PHE A 177 -1.83 2.51 -6.34
CA PHE A 177 -1.86 3.89 -5.88
C PHE A 177 -2.47 4.86 -6.89
N LEU A 178 -2.83 4.38 -8.07
CA LEU A 178 -3.41 5.18 -9.14
C LEU A 178 -4.94 5.06 -9.10
N PRO A 179 -5.68 6.07 -9.60
CA PRO A 179 -7.10 5.93 -9.84
C PRO A 179 -7.42 4.73 -10.73
N ALA A 180 -8.60 4.15 -10.56
CA ALA A 180 -9.04 3.04 -11.40
C ALA A 180 -9.04 3.44 -12.88
N GLY A 181 -8.42 2.60 -13.72
CA GLY A 181 -8.27 2.86 -15.15
C GLY A 181 -7.10 3.77 -15.54
N SER A 182 -6.36 4.34 -14.58
CA SER A 182 -5.20 5.17 -14.90
C SER A 182 -4.02 4.35 -15.42
N VAL A 183 -3.22 4.98 -16.30
CA VAL A 183 -2.03 4.36 -16.88
C VAL A 183 -0.86 4.43 -15.92
N ASN A 184 -0.29 3.27 -15.60
CA ASN A 184 0.99 3.18 -14.91
C ASN A 184 2.13 3.45 -15.89
N VAL A 185 2.49 4.72 -16.06
CA VAL A 185 3.51 5.20 -17.01
C VAL A 185 4.86 4.48 -16.83
N ALA A 186 5.27 4.24 -15.59
CA ALA A 186 6.55 3.57 -15.30
C ALA A 186 6.54 2.10 -15.72
N ALA A 187 5.43 1.38 -15.48
CA ALA A 187 5.28 0.00 -15.95
C ALA A 187 5.15 -0.06 -17.48
N LEU A 188 4.41 0.86 -18.10
CA LEU A 188 4.29 0.94 -19.56
C LEU A 188 5.64 1.20 -20.22
N ARG A 189 6.47 2.08 -19.66
CA ARG A 189 7.83 2.32 -20.16
C ARG A 189 8.67 1.04 -20.16
N LEU A 190 8.71 0.33 -19.03
CA LEU A 190 9.46 -0.92 -18.91
C LEU A 190 8.97 -1.96 -19.93
N ALA A 191 7.65 -2.08 -20.11
CA ALA A 191 7.09 -2.97 -21.13
C ALA A 191 7.52 -2.57 -22.54
N LEU A 192 7.50 -1.28 -22.87
CA LEU A 192 7.91 -0.81 -24.20
C LEU A 192 9.41 -0.99 -24.44
N GLU A 193 10.26 -0.73 -23.44
CA GLU A 193 11.71 -0.98 -23.51
C GLU A 193 11.99 -2.47 -23.74
N ASP A 194 11.35 -3.34 -22.97
CA ASP A 194 11.48 -4.79 -23.08
C ASP A 194 11.00 -5.32 -24.44
N MET A 195 9.81 -4.91 -24.89
CA MET A 195 9.28 -5.30 -26.21
C MET A 195 10.17 -4.80 -27.34
N THR A 196 10.69 -3.57 -27.26
CA THR A 196 11.59 -3.01 -28.27
C THR A 196 12.90 -3.79 -28.34
N ALA A 197 13.47 -4.15 -27.17
CA ALA A 197 14.71 -4.90 -27.10
C ALA A 197 14.54 -6.36 -27.55
N THR A 198 13.45 -7.01 -27.12
CA THR A 198 13.22 -8.45 -27.34
C THR A 198 12.68 -8.76 -28.73
N LEU A 199 11.77 -7.93 -29.26
CA LEU A 199 11.09 -8.18 -30.53
C LEU A 199 11.73 -7.44 -31.71
N GLY A 200 12.49 -6.38 -31.45
CA GLY A 200 13.24 -5.62 -32.46
C GLY A 200 12.39 -5.27 -33.68
N ALA A 201 12.76 -5.84 -34.84
CA ALA A 201 12.11 -5.59 -36.12
C ALA A 201 10.63 -6.02 -36.17
N GLU A 202 10.20 -6.98 -35.33
CA GLU A 202 8.78 -7.39 -35.27
C GLU A 202 7.90 -6.38 -34.54
N TYR A 203 8.50 -5.48 -33.76
CA TYR A 203 7.83 -4.38 -33.06
C TYR A 203 8.41 -3.00 -33.46
N PRO A 204 8.29 -2.61 -34.74
CA PRO A 204 9.02 -1.46 -35.30
C PRO A 204 8.59 -0.10 -34.70
N GLY A 205 7.39 -0.02 -34.13
CA GLY A 205 6.86 1.19 -33.50
C GLY A 205 7.47 1.53 -32.13
N GLY A 206 8.20 0.58 -31.51
CA GLY A 206 8.73 0.71 -30.15
C GLY A 206 9.43 2.04 -29.82
N PRO A 207 10.45 2.47 -30.59
CA PRO A 207 11.13 3.75 -30.37
C PRO A 207 10.19 4.97 -30.44
N GLN A 208 9.20 4.95 -31.34
CA GLN A 208 8.24 6.03 -31.46
C GLN A 208 7.27 6.08 -30.28
N TYR A 209 6.83 4.91 -29.78
CA TYR A 209 5.98 4.83 -28.60
C TYR A 209 6.70 5.33 -27.35
N LEU A 210 7.99 4.99 -27.16
CA LEU A 210 8.81 5.51 -26.07
C LEU A 210 8.94 7.03 -26.10
N LYS A 211 9.19 7.60 -27.29
CA LYS A 211 9.23 9.06 -27.47
C LYS A 211 7.90 9.73 -27.10
N ARG A 212 6.78 9.20 -27.63
CA ARG A 212 5.42 9.71 -27.31
C ARG A 212 5.11 9.57 -25.83
N LEU A 213 5.51 8.48 -25.18
CA LEU A 213 5.32 8.28 -23.75
C LEU A 213 6.05 9.35 -22.93
N ALA A 214 7.30 9.66 -23.27
CA ALA A 214 8.08 10.70 -22.60
C ALA A 214 7.44 12.10 -22.77
N GLU A 215 6.88 12.40 -23.94
CA GLU A 215 6.15 13.67 -24.17
C GLU A 215 4.84 13.73 -23.36
N LEU A 216 4.09 12.63 -23.31
CA LEU A 216 2.85 12.56 -22.54
C LEU A 216 3.09 12.60 -21.03
N GLU A 217 4.16 11.98 -20.53
CA GLU A 217 4.54 12.07 -19.12
C GLU A 217 4.83 13.52 -18.70
N LYS A 218 5.55 14.29 -19.52
CA LYS A 218 5.77 15.73 -19.28
C LYS A 218 4.45 16.50 -19.25
N LYS A 219 3.50 16.18 -20.14
CA LYS A 219 2.16 16.80 -20.16
C LYS A 219 1.35 16.43 -18.92
N GLN A 220 1.39 15.18 -18.48
CA GLN A 220 0.71 14.72 -17.26
C GLN A 220 1.26 15.44 -16.02
N GLN A 221 2.59 15.60 -15.92
CA GLN A 221 3.24 16.34 -14.84
C GLN A 221 2.84 17.83 -14.85
N ALA A 222 2.83 18.48 -16.01
CA ALA A 222 2.39 19.86 -16.15
C ALA A 222 0.90 20.03 -15.77
N ALA A 223 0.05 19.06 -16.13
CA ALA A 223 -1.37 19.06 -15.78
C ALA A 223 -1.66 18.78 -14.31
N ALA A 224 -0.68 18.35 -13.49
CA ALA A 224 -0.91 18.00 -12.08
C ALA A 224 -1.50 19.15 -11.24
N GLY A 225 -1.11 20.40 -11.56
CA GLY A 225 -1.67 21.63 -10.98
C GLY A 225 -2.81 22.27 -11.79
N GLY A 226 -3.14 21.70 -12.95
CA GLY A 226 -4.13 22.22 -13.88
C GLY A 226 -5.59 21.86 -13.54
N THR A 227 -6.48 22.18 -14.47
CA THR A 227 -7.92 21.90 -14.33
C THR A 227 -8.21 20.39 -14.41
N PRO A 228 -9.37 19.93 -13.90
CA PRO A 228 -9.81 18.54 -14.09
C PRO A 228 -9.82 18.10 -15.56
N GLU A 229 -10.17 19.00 -16.48
CA GLU A 229 -10.21 18.75 -17.92
C GLU A 229 -8.80 18.53 -18.50
N GLU A 230 -7.82 19.33 -18.08
CA GLU A 230 -6.42 19.17 -18.50
C GLU A 230 -5.85 17.83 -18.01
N LYS A 231 -6.14 17.46 -16.76
CA LYS A 231 -5.74 16.16 -16.19
C LYS A 231 -6.38 15.02 -16.95
N LYS A 232 -7.68 15.10 -17.23
CA LYS A 232 -8.41 14.09 -17.99
C LYS A 232 -7.86 13.94 -19.40
N LYS A 233 -7.60 15.05 -20.10
CA LYS A 233 -7.02 15.04 -21.45
C LYS A 233 -5.65 14.37 -21.50
N ALA A 234 -4.80 14.64 -20.51
CA ALA A 234 -3.49 13.98 -20.39
C ALA A 234 -3.65 12.47 -20.16
N GLU A 235 -4.59 12.08 -19.30
CA GLU A 235 -4.87 10.67 -19.00
C GLU A 235 -5.45 9.91 -20.21
N ASP A 236 -6.44 10.49 -20.91
CA ASP A 236 -7.04 9.90 -22.11
C ASP A 236 -5.98 9.67 -23.20
N ALA A 237 -5.03 10.60 -23.35
CA ALA A 237 -3.93 10.47 -24.30
C ALA A 237 -2.95 9.35 -23.91
N LEU A 238 -2.67 9.18 -22.61
CA LEU A 238 -1.86 8.07 -22.11
C LEU A 238 -2.56 6.73 -22.34
N GLN A 239 -3.87 6.64 -22.07
CA GLN A 239 -4.67 5.43 -22.30
C GLN A 239 -4.69 5.06 -23.79
N ALA A 240 -4.86 6.05 -24.67
CA ALA A 240 -4.81 5.84 -26.12
C ALA A 240 -3.45 5.29 -26.56
N LEU A 241 -2.34 5.88 -26.08
CA LEU A 241 -0.99 5.39 -26.38
C LEU A 241 -0.77 3.97 -25.84
N GLN A 242 -1.17 3.70 -24.59
CA GLN A 242 -1.07 2.37 -24.00
C GLN A 242 -1.78 1.33 -24.88
N ARG A 243 -3.03 1.62 -25.27
CA ARG A 243 -3.81 0.73 -26.11
C ARG A 243 -3.14 0.51 -27.46
N GLU A 244 -2.73 1.58 -28.14
CA GLU A 244 -2.07 1.50 -29.44
C GLU A 244 -0.78 0.67 -29.37
N ALA A 245 0.08 0.95 -28.40
CA ALA A 245 1.37 0.33 -28.28
C ALA A 245 1.26 -1.15 -27.88
N LEU A 246 0.35 -1.52 -26.97
CA LEU A 246 0.15 -2.90 -26.58
C LEU A 246 -0.53 -3.72 -27.69
N LEU A 247 -1.48 -3.13 -28.44
CA LEU A 247 -2.13 -3.82 -29.57
C LEU A 247 -1.18 -4.07 -30.76
N ALA A 248 -0.11 -3.30 -30.87
CA ALA A 248 0.93 -3.53 -31.88
C ALA A 248 1.82 -4.77 -31.58
N HIS A 249 1.64 -5.44 -30.44
CA HIS A 249 2.41 -6.62 -30.07
C HIS A 249 2.19 -7.77 -31.08
N PRO A 250 3.26 -8.39 -31.65
CA PRO A 250 3.16 -9.45 -32.65
C PRO A 250 2.31 -10.65 -32.22
N ALA A 251 2.42 -11.07 -30.96
CA ALA A 251 1.60 -12.15 -30.40
C ALA A 251 0.08 -11.87 -30.37
N LEU A 252 -0.36 -10.64 -30.65
CA LEU A 252 -1.78 -10.30 -30.80
C LEU A 252 -2.27 -10.41 -32.25
N LYS A 253 -1.39 -10.74 -33.20
CA LYS A 253 -1.74 -11.04 -34.59
C LYS A 253 -2.19 -12.50 -34.70
N PHE A 254 -3.41 -12.78 -34.28
CA PHE A 254 -4.03 -14.10 -34.41
C PHE A 254 -5.45 -13.97 -34.99
N ASP A 255 -5.87 -14.99 -35.74
CA ASP A 255 -7.19 -15.02 -36.36
C ASP A 255 -8.28 -15.58 -35.43
N LYS A 256 -7.88 -16.45 -34.47
CA LYS A 256 -8.80 -17.18 -33.60
C LYS A 256 -8.27 -17.24 -32.18
N LEU A 257 -9.17 -17.05 -31.20
CA LEU A 257 -8.90 -17.22 -29.78
C LEU A 257 -9.54 -18.52 -29.29
N LEU A 258 -8.76 -19.38 -28.65
CA LEU A 258 -9.28 -20.55 -27.96
C LEU A 258 -9.65 -20.18 -26.53
N PHE A 259 -10.95 -20.14 -26.22
CA PHE A 259 -11.43 -19.96 -24.86
C PHE A 259 -11.65 -21.32 -24.18
N VAL A 260 -10.84 -21.64 -23.17
CA VAL A 260 -10.99 -22.86 -22.38
C VAL A 260 -11.71 -22.54 -21.07
N LYS A 261 -13.01 -22.85 -21.00
CA LYS A 261 -13.77 -22.79 -19.75
C LYS A 261 -13.39 -24.00 -18.89
N ARG A 262 -12.65 -23.77 -17.82
CA ARG A 262 -12.38 -24.80 -16.80
C ARG A 262 -13.40 -24.70 -15.68
N THR A 263 -14.05 -25.81 -15.37
CA THR A 263 -14.85 -25.93 -14.15
C THR A 263 -13.88 -26.06 -12.97
N PRO A 264 -13.94 -25.20 -11.94
CA PRO A 264 -13.08 -25.37 -10.77
C PRO A 264 -13.38 -26.74 -10.13
N PHE A 265 -12.33 -27.56 -10.01
CA PHE A 265 -12.43 -28.85 -9.34
C PHE A 265 -12.52 -28.59 -7.84
N ALA A 266 -13.72 -28.72 -7.26
CA ALA A 266 -13.92 -28.61 -5.83
C ALA A 266 -13.44 -29.91 -5.16
N PHE A 267 -12.19 -29.93 -4.67
CA PHE A 267 -11.82 -30.89 -3.63
C PHE A 267 -12.60 -30.49 -2.36
N ASN A 268 -13.66 -31.23 -2.06
CA ASN A 268 -14.22 -31.27 -0.71
C ASN A 268 -13.79 -32.61 -0.11
N THR A 269 -12.68 -32.63 0.63
CA THR A 269 -12.18 -33.84 1.32
C THR A 269 -13.04 -34.25 2.52
N TYR A 270 -14.25 -33.70 2.65
CA TYR A 270 -15.25 -34.11 3.63
C TYR A 270 -16.50 -34.64 2.94
N GLN A 271 -16.34 -35.67 2.10
CA GLN A 271 -17.39 -36.68 2.02
C GLN A 271 -17.18 -37.64 3.18
N THR A 272 -18.10 -37.52 4.13
CA THR A 272 -18.26 -38.31 5.34
C THR A 272 -18.06 -39.80 5.10
N ALA A 273 -16.93 -40.34 5.55
CA ALA A 273 -16.94 -41.67 6.14
C ALA A 273 -17.67 -41.52 7.49
N ARG A 274 -18.96 -41.85 7.50
CA ARG A 274 -19.65 -42.22 8.75
C ARG A 274 -19.74 -43.75 8.80
N PRO A 275 -19.61 -44.34 9.99
CA PRO A 275 -19.57 -45.79 10.21
C PRO A 275 -20.86 -46.50 9.77
#